data_AF-A0A528XK18-F1
#
_entry.id   AF-A0A528XK18-F1
#
_cell.length_a   1.000
_cell.length_b   1.000
_cell.length_c   1.000
_cell.angle_alpha   90.00
_cell.angle_beta   90.00
_cell.angle_gamma   90.00
#
_symmetry.space_group_name_H-M   'P 1'
#
loop_
_entity.id
_entity.type
_entity.pdbx_description
1 polymer ?
#
loop_
_entity_poly.entity_id
_entity_poly.type
_entity_poly.pdbx_seq_one_letter_code
_entity_poly.pdbx_strand_id
1 'polypeptide(L)'
;LKIDRAFVSSILDDRPSEHIIRAILAMCEGLGMDVVAEGIEEEAQADRLVQFGCAGGQGYLFGKPVDADATLGYLRDSYRGALRAKAI
;
A
#
# COMPACT_ATOMS: atom_id res chain seq x y z
N LEU A 1 9.38 1.54 5.67
CA LEU A 1 9.56 0.08 5.74
C LEU A 1 8.60 -0.59 4.79
N LYS A 2 9.01 -1.66 4.10
CA LYS A 2 8.08 -2.47 3.29
C LYS A 2 7.68 -3.73 4.05
N ILE A 3 6.38 -4.03 4.08
CA ILE A 3 5.87 -5.31 4.58
C ILE A 3 5.72 -6.23 3.38
N ASP A 4 6.44 -7.35 3.42
CA ASP A 4 6.47 -8.32 2.32
C ASP A 4 5.09 -8.94 2.05
N ARG A 5 4.85 -9.25 0.77
CA ARG A 5 3.62 -9.88 0.29
C ARG A 5 3.23 -11.13 1.07
N ALA A 6 4.17 -11.94 1.54
CA ALA A 6 3.87 -13.19 2.22
C ALA A 6 2.96 -12.99 3.45
N PHE A 7 3.12 -11.88 4.18
CA PHE A 7 2.25 -11.54 5.32
C PHE A 7 0.93 -10.90 4.87
N VAL A 8 0.97 -10.08 3.81
CA VAL A 8 -0.20 -9.38 3.30
C VAL A 8 -1.19 -10.36 2.67
N SER A 9 -0.71 -11.37 1.94
CA SER A 9 -1.57 -12.37 1.29
C SER A 9 -2.40 -13.21 2.27
N SER A 10 -1.93 -13.36 3.51
CA SER A 10 -2.57 -14.17 4.56
C SER A 10 -3.23 -13.34 5.65
N ILE A 11 -3.29 -12.00 5.51
CA ILE A 11 -3.74 -11.07 6.57
C ILE A 11 -5.19 -11.33 7.04
N LEU A 12 -6.04 -11.94 6.20
CA LEU A 12 -7.44 -12.20 6.52
C LEU A 12 -7.65 -13.53 7.25
N ASP A 13 -6.77 -14.50 7.04
CA ASP A 13 -6.97 -15.89 7.46
C ASP A 13 -5.93 -16.40 8.46
N ASP A 14 -4.79 -15.70 8.61
CA ASP A 14 -3.67 -16.10 9.46
C ASP A 14 -3.42 -15.08 10.58
N ARG A 15 -3.78 -15.46 11.81
CA ARG A 15 -3.56 -14.62 13.01
C ARG A 15 -2.10 -14.24 13.22
N PRO A 16 -1.10 -15.13 13.08
CA PRO A 16 0.32 -14.76 13.13
C PRO A 16 0.69 -13.63 12.17
N SER A 17 0.30 -13.71 10.89
CA SER A 17 0.57 -12.68 9.89
C SER A 17 -0.03 -11.34 10.29
N GLU A 18 -1.30 -11.34 10.74
CA GLU A 18 -1.93 -10.15 11.30
C GLU A 18 -1.14 -9.56 12.47
N HIS A 19 -0.71 -10.38 13.43
CA HIS A 19 0.03 -9.92 14.61
C HIS A 19 1.39 -9.32 14.23
N ILE A 20 2.10 -9.93 13.29
CA ILE A 20 3.38 -9.43 12.79
C ILE A 20 3.19 -8.06 12.13
N ILE A 21 2.18 -7.92 11.26
CA ILE A 21 1.87 -6.64 10.59
C ILE A 21 1.57 -5.55 11.63
N ARG A 22 0.72 -5.83 12.62
CA ARG A 22 0.40 -4.87 13.68
C ARG A 22 1.62 -4.47 14.51
N ALA A 23 2.49 -5.42 14.86
CA ALA A 23 3.72 -5.14 15.61
C ALA A 23 4.70 -4.28 14.81
N ILE A 24 4.85 -4.55 13.51
CA ILE A 24 5.66 -3.76 12.59
C ILE A 24 5.13 -2.32 12.51
N LEU A 25 3.81 -2.15 12.33
CA LEU A 25 3.19 -0.83 12.23
C LEU A 25 3.40 -0.01 13.51
N ALA A 26 3.17 -0.61 14.68
CA ALA A 26 3.40 0.06 15.97
C ALA A 26 4.88 0.45 16.18
N MET A 27 5.82 -0.42 15.81
CA MET A 27 7.25 -0.10 15.85
C MET A 27 7.59 1.08 14.92
N CYS A 28 7.09 1.06 13.69
CA CYS A 28 7.35 2.12 12.71
C CYS A 28 6.73 3.46 13.13
N GLU A 29 5.53 3.45 13.73
CA GLU A 29 4.92 4.64 14.31
C GLU A 29 5.83 5.27 15.39
N GLY A 30 6.33 4.46 16.33
CA GLY A 30 7.25 4.92 17.38
C GLY A 30 8.60 5.44 16.85
N LEU A 31 9.00 5.01 15.65
CA LEU A 31 10.22 5.46 14.98
C LEU A 31 9.99 6.60 13.97
N GLY A 32 8.74 7.03 13.75
CA GLY A 32 8.39 8.03 12.73
C GLY A 32 8.69 7.57 11.30
N MET A 33 8.53 6.27 11.01
CA MET A 33 8.82 5.68 9.71
C MET A 33 7.54 5.37 8.93
N ASP A 34 7.49 5.79 7.67
CA ASP A 34 6.40 5.39 6.76
C ASP A 34 6.45 3.90 6.44
N VAL A 35 5.28 3.28 6.26
CA VAL A 35 5.13 1.87 5.92
C VAL A 35 4.40 1.70 4.59
N VAL A 36 4.88 0.77 3.76
CA VAL A 36 4.22 0.35 2.51
C VAL A 36 3.99 -1.16 2.57
N ALA A 37 2.73 -1.59 2.51
CA ALA A 37 2.40 -3.01 2.38
C ALA A 37 2.46 -3.46 0.92
N GLU A 38 3.18 -4.55 0.63
CA GLU A 38 3.34 -5.08 -0.73
C GLU A 38 2.40 -6.25 -1.01
N GLY A 39 1.99 -6.41 -2.27
CA GLY A 39 1.23 -7.56 -2.74
C GLY A 39 -0.26 -7.52 -2.41
N ILE A 40 -0.87 -6.33 -2.33
CA ILE A 40 -2.31 -6.16 -2.17
C ILE A 40 -3.03 -6.54 -3.47
N GLU A 41 -3.86 -7.58 -3.43
CA GLU A 41 -4.57 -8.11 -4.59
C GLU A 41 -6.10 -7.98 -4.44
N GLU A 42 -6.60 -7.80 -3.22
CA GLU A 42 -8.05 -7.71 -2.92
C GLU A 42 -8.39 -6.49 -2.07
N GLU A 43 -9.58 -5.91 -2.26
CA GLU A 43 -10.06 -4.76 -1.47
C GLU A 43 -10.09 -5.06 0.02
N ALA A 44 -10.50 -6.27 0.42
CA ALA A 44 -10.54 -6.68 1.82
C ALA A 44 -9.15 -6.63 2.51
N GLN A 45 -8.07 -6.93 1.77
CA GLN A 45 -6.71 -6.80 2.29
C GLN A 45 -6.35 -5.32 2.51
N ALA A 46 -6.70 -4.46 1.56
CA ALA A 46 -6.47 -3.02 1.66
C ALA A 46 -7.23 -2.41 2.85
N ASP A 47 -8.51 -2.75 2.99
CA ASP A 47 -9.35 -2.29 4.09
C ASP A 47 -8.78 -2.72 5.45
N ARG A 48 -8.31 -3.96 5.55
CA ARG A 48 -7.69 -4.48 6.78
C ARG A 48 -6.41 -3.72 7.12
N LEU A 49 -5.57 -3.43 6.13
CA LEU A 49 -4.34 -2.64 6.30
C LEU A 49 -4.64 -1.20 6.74
N VAL A 50 -5.65 -0.56 6.16
CA VAL A 50 -6.11 0.77 6.55
C VAL A 50 -6.63 0.77 8.00
N GLN A 51 -7.40 -0.25 8.40
CA GLN A 51 -7.85 -0.42 9.79
C GLN A 51 -6.69 -0.53 10.79
N PHE A 52 -5.53 -1.04 10.36
CA PHE A 52 -4.32 -1.11 11.19
C PHE A 52 -3.47 0.16 11.14
N GLY A 53 -3.88 1.18 10.39
CA GLY A 53 -3.13 2.43 10.25
C GLY A 53 -2.02 2.39 9.18
N CYS A 54 -2.00 1.37 8.31
CA CYS A 54 -1.08 1.34 7.19
C CYS A 54 -1.59 2.25 6.05
N ALA A 55 -0.96 3.41 5.89
CA ALA A 55 -1.36 4.40 4.88
C ALA A 55 -0.78 4.14 3.47
N GLY A 56 0.26 3.31 3.36
CA GLY A 56 0.94 3.00 2.10
C GLY A 56 0.67 1.58 1.61
N GLY A 57 0.39 1.43 0.32
CA GLY A 57 0.12 0.12 -0.29
C GLY A 57 0.65 0.03 -1.72
N GLN A 58 1.08 -1.17 -2.10
CA GLN A 58 1.47 -1.55 -3.46
C GLN A 58 0.91 -2.94 -3.77
N GLY A 59 0.29 -3.11 -4.94
CA GLY A 59 -0.17 -4.42 -5.38
C GLY A 59 -1.02 -4.37 -6.64
N TYR A 60 -1.36 -5.53 -7.17
CA TYR A 60 -2.09 -5.65 -8.44
C TYR A 60 -3.52 -5.12 -8.37
N LEU A 61 -4.08 -4.96 -7.16
CA LEU A 61 -5.33 -4.23 -6.95
C LEU A 61 -5.23 -2.79 -7.50
N PHE A 62 -4.08 -2.13 -7.33
CA PHE A 62 -3.88 -0.74 -7.75
C PHE A 62 -3.26 -0.60 -9.13
N GLY A 63 -2.47 -1.60 -9.55
CA GLY A 63 -1.84 -1.60 -10.86
C GLY A 63 -0.77 -2.69 -10.97
N LYS A 64 -0.62 -3.24 -12.16
CA LYS A 64 0.47 -4.16 -12.47
C LYS A 64 1.75 -3.38 -12.81
N PRO A 65 2.94 -3.95 -12.59
CA PRO A 65 4.17 -3.43 -13.15
C PRO A 65 4.02 -3.22 -14.66
N VAL A 66 4.44 -2.06 -15.13
CA VAL A 66 4.41 -1.69 -16.55
C VAL A 66 5.78 -1.15 -16.96
N ASP A 67 6.00 -1.03 -18.26
CA ASP A 67 7.24 -0.46 -18.79
C ASP A 67 7.36 1.05 -18.53
N ALA A 68 8.50 1.61 -18.93
CA ALA A 68 8.83 3.01 -18.72
C ALA A 68 7.87 3.95 -19.46
N ASP A 69 7.43 3.59 -20.67
CA ASP A 69 6.56 4.44 -21.49
C ASP A 69 5.15 4.54 -20.87
N ALA A 70 4.59 3.41 -20.46
CA ALA A 70 3.32 3.36 -19.74
C ALA A 70 3.40 4.09 -18.39
N THR A 71 4.51 3.92 -17.66
CA THR A 71 4.76 4.65 -16.40
C THR A 71 4.78 6.16 -16.63
N LEU A 72 5.46 6.63 -17.68
CA LEU A 72 5.53 8.05 -18.02
C LEU A 72 4.15 8.61 -18.40
N GLY A 73 3.35 7.84 -19.14
CA GLY A 73 1.96 8.17 -19.43
C GLY A 73 1.14 8.38 -18.14
N TYR A 74 1.18 7.38 -17.24
CA TYR A 74 0.48 7.44 -15.96
C TYR A 74 0.88 8.64 -15.09
N LEU A 75 2.18 8.93 -14.99
CA LEU A 75 2.67 10.08 -14.24
C LEU A 75 2.16 11.39 -14.83
N ARG A 76 2.19 11.56 -16.16
CA ARG A 76 1.69 12.77 -16.82
C ARG A 76 0.22 13.02 -16.54
N ASP A 77 -0.61 11.98 -16.60
CA ASP A 77 -2.04 12.09 -16.37
C ASP A 77 -2.37 12.35 -14.90
N SER A 78 -1.68 11.66 -13.98
CA SER A 78 -1.86 11.83 -12.54
C SER A 78 -1.45 13.22 -12.05
N TYR A 79 -0.31 13.75 -12.52
CA TYR A 79 0.13 15.11 -12.17
C TYR A 79 -0.85 16.19 -12.68
N ARG A 80 -1.43 16.00 -13.88
CA ARG A 80 -2.45 16.91 -14.41
C ARG A 80 -3.74 16.87 -13.59
N GLY A 81 -4.16 15.68 -13.15
CA GLY A 81 -5.31 15.52 -12.25
C GLY A 81 -5.10 16.23 -10.92
N ALA A 82 -3.95 16.02 -10.27
CA ALA A 82 -3.59 16.63 -9.00
C ALA A 82 -3.49 18.17 -9.06
N LEU A 83 -2.93 18.70 -10.15
CA LEU A 83 -2.86 20.16 -10.37
C LEU A 83 -4.24 20.77 -10.58
N ARG A 84 -5.16 20.09 -11.29
CA ARG A 84 -6.56 20.54 -11.43
C ARG A 84 -7.31 20.51 -10.11
N ALA A 85 -7.13 19.47 -9.29
CA ALA A 85 -7.76 19.36 -7.98
C ALA A 85 -7.29 20.42 -6.97
N LYS A 86 -6.08 20.98 -7.13
CA LYS A 86 -5.54 22.09 -6.32
C LYS A 86 -5.90 23.49 -6.83
N ALA A 87 -6.38 23.61 -8.07
CA ALA A 87 -6.70 24.88 -8.71
C ALA A 87 -8.17 25.31 -8.54
N ILE A 88 -8.95 24.53 -7.78
CA ILE A 88 -10.33 24.79 -7.34
C ILE A 88 -10.28 24.99 -5.82
#